data_AF-A0A3P6T897-F1
#
_entry.id   AF-A0A3P6T897-F1
#
_cell.length_a   1.000
_cell.length_b   1.000
_cell.length_c   1.000
_cell.angle_alpha   90.00
_cell.angle_beta   90.00
_cell.angle_gamma   90.00
#
_symmetry.space_group_name_H-M   'P 1'
#
loop_
_entity.id
_entity.type
_entity.pdbx_description
1 polymer ?
#
loop_
_entity_poly.entity_id
_entity_poly.type
_entity_poly.pdbx_seq_one_letter_code
_entity_poly.pdbx_strand_id
1 'polypeptide(L)' 'MKLYPQEATRETKHCYRYCYQCSLIKPDRSHHCSSCGFCVVKYDHHCPWINKCVSFNNYKYFMLYLIY' A
#
# COMPACT_ATOMS: atom_id res chain seq x y z
N MET A 1 -7.80 17.53 20.22
CA MET A 1 -8.07 16.08 20.38
C MET A 1 -7.66 15.38 19.09
N LYS A 2 -6.59 14.56 19.09
CA LYS A 2 -6.15 13.84 17.89
C LYS A 2 -6.96 12.54 17.78
N LEU A 3 -7.71 12.34 16.70
CA LEU A 3 -8.47 11.12 16.47
C LEU A 3 -7.50 9.98 16.09
N TYR A 4 -7.04 9.24 17.09
CA TYR A 4 -6.32 7.98 16.93
C TYR A 4 -7.35 6.83 16.97
N PRO A 5 -7.51 6.05 15.90
CA PRO A 5 -8.41 4.89 15.92
C PRO A 5 -7.73 3.71 16.63
N GLN A 6 -7.91 3.60 17.95
CA GLN A 6 -7.55 2.43 18.74
C GLN A 6 -8.71 2.02 19.64
N GLU A 7 -9.52 1.04 19.23
CA GLU A 7 -10.43 0.33 20.16
C GLU A 7 -11.03 -0.98 19.61
N ALA A 8 -11.05 -2.04 20.43
CA ALA A 8 -11.54 -3.41 20.17
C ALA A 8 -11.63 -4.20 21.51
N THR A 9 -12.65 -4.96 21.92
CA THR A 9 -13.97 -5.41 21.36
C THR A 9 -13.94 -6.31 20.11
N ARG A 10 -14.96 -7.18 19.92
CA ARG A 10 -14.86 -8.44 19.14
C ARG A 10 -16.02 -8.73 18.17
N GLU A 11 -16.46 -7.73 17.41
CA GLU A 11 -17.40 -7.90 16.29
C GLU A 11 -16.78 -7.31 15.02
N THR A 12 -16.44 -8.16 14.05
CA THR A 12 -15.92 -7.86 12.69
C THR A 12 -15.16 -6.53 12.50
N LYS A 13 -14.20 -6.24 13.38
CA LYS A 13 -13.48 -4.96 13.37
C LYS A 13 -12.51 -4.83 12.21
N HIS A 14 -12.97 -4.14 11.16
CA HIS A 14 -12.11 -3.61 10.12
C HIS A 14 -11.26 -2.45 10.69
N CYS A 15 -10.15 -2.81 11.36
CA CYS A 15 -9.20 -1.84 11.90
C CYS A 15 -8.57 -1.04 10.75
N TYR A 16 -8.98 0.22 10.61
CA TYR A 16 -8.48 1.12 9.57
C TYR A 16 -6.97 1.29 9.69
N ARG A 17 -6.22 0.67 8.78
CA ARG A 17 -4.76 0.77 8.74
C ARG A 17 -4.38 2.21 8.39
N TYR A 18 -3.57 2.88 9.20
CA TYR A 18 -3.12 4.26 8.94
C TYR A 18 -1.67 4.29 8.42
N CYS A 19 -1.31 5.35 7.69
CA CYS A 19 0.05 5.68 7.30
C CYS A 19 0.46 7.02 7.91
N TYR A 20 1.37 7.01 8.88
CA TYR A 20 1.88 8.24 9.50
C TYR A 20 2.75 9.07 8.55
N GLN A 21 3.51 8.45 7.65
CA GLN A 21 4.37 9.15 6.69
C GLN A 21 3.58 9.92 5.63
N CYS A 22 2.47 9.35 5.15
CA CYS A 22 1.57 10.01 4.20
C CYS A 22 0.36 10.69 4.87
N SER A 23 0.28 10.68 6.20
CA SER A 23 -0.85 11.18 7.01
C SER A 23 -2.25 10.76 6.54
N LEU A 24 -2.41 9.54 6.01
CA LEU A 24 -3.65 9.04 5.42
C LEU A 24 -4.08 7.68 5.96
N ILE A 25 -5.40 7.42 5.95
CA ILE A 25 -5.94 6.07 6.12
C ILE A 25 -5.59 5.28 4.86
N LYS A 26 -4.85 4.17 5.01
CA LYS A 26 -4.44 3.30 3.92
C LYS A 26 -5.69 2.67 3.31
N PRO A 27 -6.01 2.93 2.02
CA PRO A 27 -7.06 2.21 1.33
C PRO A 27 -6.75 0.72 1.29
N ASP A 28 -7.75 -0.08 0.97
CA ASP A 28 -7.62 -1.52 1.16
C ASP A 28 -6.53 -2.14 0.25
N ARG A 29 -5.84 -3.14 0.79
CA ARG A 29 -4.61 -3.74 0.19
C ARG A 29 -3.49 -2.75 -0.20
N SER A 30 -3.48 -1.50 0.29
CA SER A 30 -2.39 -0.55 0.04
C SER A 30 -1.28 -0.61 1.09
N HIS A 31 -0.05 -0.28 0.68
CA HIS A 31 1.15 -0.25 1.53
C HIS A 31 1.98 0.99 1.20
N HIS A 32 2.75 1.49 2.18
CA HIS A 32 3.70 2.58 1.95
C HIS A 32 5.02 2.00 1.41
N CYS A 33 5.51 2.54 0.29
CA CYS A 33 6.83 2.20 -0.22
C CYS A 33 7.83 3.26 0.27
N SER A 34 8.77 2.86 1.12
CA SER A 34 9.83 3.74 1.62
C SER A 34 10.71 4.31 0.51
N SER A 35 11.07 3.50 -0.50
CA SER A 35 11.90 3.92 -1.64
C SER A 35 11.22 4.98 -2.52
N CYS A 36 9.89 4.98 -2.60
CA CYS A 36 9.13 5.95 -3.40
C CYS A 36 8.52 7.09 -2.57
N GLY A 37 8.45 6.96 -1.24
CA GLY A 37 7.91 7.98 -0.34
C GLY A 37 6.38 8.09 -0.31
N PHE A 38 5.63 7.19 -0.97
CA PHE A 38 4.16 7.25 -1.03
C PHE A 38 3.45 5.90 -0.82
N CYS A 39 2.16 5.97 -0.46
CA CYS A 39 1.28 4.81 -0.40
C CYS A 39 0.81 4.37 -1.78
N VAL A 40 0.97 3.07 -2.06
CA VAL A 40 0.65 2.42 -3.33
C VAL A 40 -0.53 1.47 -3.14
N VAL A 41 -1.56 1.60 -3.99
CA VAL A 41 -2.75 0.74 -3.96
C VAL A 41 -2.45 -0.63 -4.57
N LYS A 42 -2.90 -1.71 -3.91
CA LYS A 42 -2.58 -3.10 -4.27
C LYS A 42 -1.07 -3.27 -4.52
N TYR A 43 -0.27 -2.75 -3.60
CA TYR A 43 1.19 -2.82 -3.65
C TYR A 43 1.63 -4.28 -3.63
N ASP A 44 2.53 -4.62 -4.53
CA ASP A 44 3.19 -5.92 -4.58
C ASP A 44 4.62 -5.77 -4.05
N HIS A 45 5.49 -5.09 -4.79
CA HIS A 45 6.85 -4.76 -4.37
C HIS A 45 7.38 -3.48 -5.04
N HIS A 46 8.46 -2.92 -4.51
CA HIS A 46 9.29 -1.96 -5.23
C HIS A 46 10.36 -2.73 -6.01
N CYS A 47 10.40 -2.56 -7.33
CA CYS A 47 11.35 -3.26 -8.19
C CYS A 47 12.50 -2.32 -8.60
N PRO A 48 13.74 -2.56 -8.12
CA PRO A 48 14.88 -1.71 -8.46
C PRO A 48 15.17 -1.69 -9.96
N TRP A 49 14.99 -2.84 -10.64
CA TRP A 49 15.29 -3.02 -12.07
C TRP A 49 14.52 -2.08 -13.00
N ILE A 50 13.28 -1.76 -12.66
CA ILE A 50 12.43 -0.81 -13.40
C ILE A 50 12.31 0.56 -12.69
N ASN A 51 12.95 0.73 -11.53
CA ASN A 51 12.87 1.90 -10.65
C ASN A 51 11.41 2.42 -10.47
N LYS A 52 10.51 1.47 -10.16
CA LYS A 52 9.06 1.67 -9.98
C LYS A 52 8.50 0.65 -8.98
N CYS A 53 7.39 1.01 -8.32
CA CYS A 53 6.57 0.03 -7.63
C CYS A 53 5.74 -0.79 -8.61
N VAL A 54 5.71 -2.10 -8.42
CA VAL A 54 4.73 -3.01 -9.02
C VAL A 54 3.46 -2.95 -8.18
N SER A 55 2.34 -2.68 -8.84
CA SER A 55 1.07 -2.24 -8.24
C SER A 55 -0.10 -2.53 -9.18
N PHE A 56 -1.35 -2.25 -8.77
CA PHE A 56 -2.53 -2.52 -9.61
C PHE A 56 -2.39 -2.04 -11.07
N ASN A 57 -1.94 -0.80 -11.29
CA ASN A 57 -1.93 -0.17 -12.60
C ASN A 57 -0.88 -0.75 -13.57
N ASN A 58 0.21 -1.34 -13.05
CA ASN A 58 1.31 -1.84 -13.87
C ASN A 58 1.62 -3.33 -13.70
N TYR A 59 0.91 -4.06 -12.84
CA TYR A 59 1.08 -5.50 -12.63
C TYR A 59 1.03 -6.29 -13.94
N LYS A 60 0.07 -6.00 -14.84
CA LYS A 60 -0.04 -6.68 -16.15
C LYS A 60 1.20 -6.44 -17.02
N TYR A 61 1.68 -5.19 -17.11
CA TYR A 61 2.86 -4.85 -17.91
C TYR A 61 4.14 -5.46 -17.31
N PHE A 62 4.25 -5.52 -15.98
CA PHE A 62 5.35 -6.19 -15.30
C PHE A 62 5.37 -7.69 -15.57
N MET A 63 4.21 -8.37 -15.54
CA MET A 63 4.14 -9.79 -15.91
C MET A 63 4.53 -10.05 -17.37
N LEU A 64 4.14 -9.17 -18.30
CA LEU A 64 4.59 -9.29 -19.70
C LEU A 64 6.11 -9.07 -19.82
N TYR A 65 6.68 -8.11 -19.09
CA TYR A 65 8.12 -7.87 -19.01
C TYR A 65 8.93 -9.05 -18.41
N LEU A 66 8.32 -9.92 -17.61
CA LEU A 66 8.96 -11.14 -17.10
C LEU A 66 8.85 -12.34 -18.05
N ILE A 67 7.96 -12.28 -19.05
CA ILE A 67 7.67 -13.38 -19.98
C ILE A 67 8.39 -13.20 -21.33
N TYR A 68 8.65 -11.95 -21.73
CA TYR A 68 9.37 -11.57 -22.95
C TYR A 68 10.84 -11.24 -22.68
#